data_AF-A0A1E3VRD7-F1
#
_entry.id   AF-A0A1E3VRD7-F1
#
_cell.length_a   1.000
_cell.length_b   1.000
_cell.length_c   1.000
_cell.angle_alpha   90.00
_cell.angle_beta   90.00
_cell.angle_gamma   90.00
#
_symmetry.space_group_name_H-M   'P 1'
#
loop_
_entity.id
_entity.type
_entity.pdbx_description
1 polymer ?
#
loop_
_entity_poly.entity_id
_entity_poly.type
_entity_poly.pdbx_seq_one_letter_code
_entity_poly.pdbx_strand_id
1 'polypeptide(L)' 'MGLGRLGGGSTLVVTKLGNTNACHVAYVRAEENPDANKLAREIADNDARRFSCERDRPRTYGPGGQPVD' A
#
# COMPACT_ATOMS: atom_id res chain seq x y z
N MET A 1 6.68 -6.03 -32.29
CA MET A 1 5.74 -6.75 -31.39
C MET A 1 6.20 -6.49 -29.97
N GLY A 2 5.58 -5.55 -29.27
CA GLY A 2 5.88 -5.29 -27.86
C GLY A 2 5.36 -6.45 -27.04
N LEU A 3 6.25 -7.18 -26.36
CA LEU A 3 5.86 -8.08 -25.29
C LEU A 3 5.23 -7.21 -24.20
N GLY A 4 3.91 -7.02 -24.28
CA GLY A 4 3.12 -6.48 -23.19
C GLY A 4 3.45 -7.32 -21.97
N ARG A 5 4.11 -6.69 -21.01
CA ARG A 5 4.54 -7.32 -19.77
C ARG A 5 3.29 -7.81 -19.05
N LEU A 6 2.94 -9.08 -19.25
CA LEU A 6 1.91 -9.83 -18.50
C LEU A 6 2.39 -10.10 -17.07
N GLY A 7 3.04 -9.12 -16.44
CA GLY A 7 3.48 -9.20 -15.05
C GLY A 7 2.30 -8.84 -14.18
N GLY A 8 1.76 -9.81 -13.45
CA GLY A 8 0.93 -9.49 -12.29
C GLY A 8 1.73 -8.55 -11.40
N GLY A 9 1.28 -7.30 -11.29
CA GLY A 9 1.99 -6.31 -10.51
C GLY A 9 2.09 -6.75 -9.06
N SER A 10 3.28 -6.62 -8.48
CA SER A 10 3.48 -6.89 -7.06
C SER A 10 2.97 -5.70 -6.26
N THR A 11 2.03 -5.94 -5.35
CA THR A 11 1.47 -4.91 -4.47
C THR A 11 1.74 -5.32 -3.02
N LEU A 12 2.32 -4.40 -2.25
CA LEU A 12 2.42 -4.52 -0.80
C LEU A 12 1.14 -3.99 -0.18
N VAL A 13 0.57 -4.75 0.74
CA VAL A 13 -0.65 -4.36 1.46
C VAL A 13 -0.28 -4.02 2.90
N VAL A 14 -0.49 -2.78 3.30
CA VAL A 14 -0.35 -2.35 4.69
C VAL A 14 -1.65 -2.66 5.42
N THR A 15 -1.59 -3.52 6.43
CA THR A 15 -2.77 -3.94 7.19
C THR A 15 -2.60 -3.53 8.65
N LYS A 16 -3.63 -2.88 9.22
CA LYS A 16 -3.73 -2.62 10.65
C LYS A 16 -4.46 -3.79 11.30
N LEU A 17 -3.86 -4.34 12.34
CA LEU A 17 -4.46 -5.35 13.20
C LEU A 17 -4.90 -4.69 14.51
N GLY A 18 -6.16 -4.83 14.86
CA GLY A 18 -6.69 -4.54 16.20
C GLY A 18 -6.93 -5.83 16.97
N ASN A 19 -7.45 -5.70 18.20
CA ASN A 19 -7.69 -6.86 19.07
C ASN A 19 -8.78 -7.81 18.51
N THR A 20 -9.74 -7.27 17.77
CA THR A 20 -10.89 -8.02 17.23
C THR A 20 -11.17 -7.74 15.75
N ASN A 21 -10.43 -6.82 15.12
CA ASN A 21 -10.63 -6.41 13.73
C ASN A 21 -9.31 -6.29 12.96
N ALA A 22 -9.40 -6.32 11.64
CA ALA A 22 -8.28 -6.03 10.75
C ALA A 22 -8.80 -5.23 9.55
N CYS A 23 -8.00 -4.28 9.08
CA CYS A 23 -8.35 -3.49 7.90
C CYS A 23 -7.10 -3.11 7.10
N HIS A 24 -7.29 -2.87 5.80
CA HIS A 24 -6.24 -2.34 4.95
C HIS A 24 -6.10 -0.83 5.14
N VAL A 25 -4.87 -0.36 5.20
CA VAL A 25 -4.51 1.06 5.37
C VAL A 25 -3.97 1.63 4.07
N ALA A 26 -3.18 0.84 3.33
CA ALA A 26 -2.66 1.24 2.04
C ALA A 26 -2.32 0.07 1.13
N TYR A 27 -2.34 0.36 -0.17
CA TYR A 27 -1.82 -0.48 -1.24
C TYR A 27 -0.64 0.21 -1.88
N VAL A 28 0.53 -0.43 -1.90
CA VAL A 28 1.74 0.13 -2.51
C VAL A 28 2.15 -0.73 -3.69
N ARG A 29 2.07 -0.18 -4.90
CA ARG A 29 2.58 -0.85 -6.09
C ARG A 29 4.11 -0.88 -6.01
N ALA A 30 4.68 -2.08 -5.97
CA ALA A 30 6.11 -2.31 -5.91
C ALA A 30 6.78 -2.25 -7.29
N GLU A 31 5.99 -2.25 -8.35
CA GLU A 31 6.50 -2.09 -9.71
C GLU A 31 7.16 -0.72 -9.87
N GLU A 32 8.41 -0.72 -10.33
CA GLU A 32 9.18 0.51 -10.58
C GLU A 32 9.30 1.41 -9.34
N ASN A 33 9.10 0.84 -8.14
CA ASN A 33 9.25 1.52 -6.86
C ASN A 33 10.30 0.77 -6.02
N PRO A 34 11.60 1.14 -6.15
CA PRO A 34 12.67 0.49 -5.39
C PRO A 34 12.51 0.67 -3.87
N ASP A 35 11.80 1.71 -3.46
CA ASP A 35 11.55 2.06 -2.07
C ASP A 35 10.21 1.52 -1.53
N ALA A 36 9.52 0.63 -2.26
CA ALA A 36 8.19 0.16 -1.88
C ALA A 36 8.11 -0.42 -0.46
N ASN A 37 9.12 -1.18 -0.04
CA ASN A 37 9.20 -1.72 1.33
C ASN A 37 9.42 -0.61 2.38
N LYS A 38 10.22 0.41 2.06
CA LYS A 38 10.47 1.56 2.94
C LYS A 38 9.19 2.38 3.09
N LEU A 39 8.52 2.69 1.98
CA LEU A 39 7.23 3.40 1.97
C LEU A 39 6.15 2.63 2.75
N ALA A 40 6.00 1.32 2.50
CA ALA A 40 5.03 0.50 3.22
C ALA A 40 5.28 0.50 4.74
N ARG A 41 6.56 0.45 5.17
CA ARG A 41 6.94 0.56 6.58
C ARG A 41 6.60 1.93 7.17
N GLU A 42 6.91 3.01 6.46
CA GLU A 42 6.60 4.37 6.90
C GLU A 42 5.09 4.59 7.08
N ILE A 43 4.27 4.06 6.17
CA ILE A 43 2.80 4.10 6.29
C ILE A 43 2.34 3.26 7.50
N ALA A 44 2.92 2.08 7.71
CA ALA A 44 2.59 1.24 8.85
C ALA A 44 2.93 1.93 10.19
N ASP A 45 4.10 2.58 10.27
CA ASP A 45 4.57 3.21 11.50
C ASP A 45 3.82 4.50 11.82
N ASN A 46 3.52 5.32 10.80
CA ASN A 46 2.96 6.66 10.98
C ASN A 46 1.44 6.72 10.82
N ASP A 47 0.92 6.15 9.73
CA ASP A 47 -0.49 6.31 9.35
C ASP A 47 -1.36 5.27 10.04
N ALA A 48 -0.94 4.00 10.08
CA ALA A 48 -1.74 2.93 10.66
C ALA A 48 -2.04 3.14 12.15
N ARG A 49 -1.22 3.92 12.88
CA ARG A 49 -1.50 4.29 14.27
C ARG A 49 -2.76 5.15 14.42
N ARG A 50 -2.99 6.07 13.48
CA ARG A 50 -4.10 7.03 13.50
C ARG A 50 -5.29 6.58 12.65
N PHE A 51 -5.08 5.60 11.77
CA PHE A 51 -6.10 5.07 10.87
C PHE A 51 -7.25 4.38 11.63
N SER A 52 -8.46 4.86 11.37
CA SER A 52 -9.73 4.35 11.89
C SER A 52 -10.33 3.36 10.89
N CYS A 53 -10.22 2.06 11.17
CA CYS A 53 -10.74 1.00 10.29
C CYS A 53 -12.22 1.14 9.90
N GLU A 54 -13.03 1.81 10.71
CA GLU A 54 -14.47 2.00 10.47
C GLU A 54 -14.80 3.23 9.61
N ARG A 55 -13.88 4.19 9.50
CA ARG A 55 -14.15 5.52 8.92
C ARG A 55 -13.23 5.86 7.75
N ASP A 56 -11.98 5.42 7.82
CA ASP A 56 -10.96 5.79 6.87
C ASP A 56 -10.91 4.80 5.70
N ARG A 57 -10.52 5.30 4.53
CA ARG A 57 -10.35 4.49 3.32
C ARG A 57 -8.87 4.24 3.04
N PRO A 58 -8.50 3.04 2.58
CA PRO A 58 -7.12 2.75 2.23
C PRO A 58 -6.66 3.62 1.06
N ARG A 59 -5.42 4.13 1.12
CA ARG A 59 -4.82 4.89 0.00
C ARG A 59 -4.05 3.98 -0.95
N THR A 60 -3.93 4.39 -2.21
CA THR A 60 -3.17 3.62 -3.21
C THR A 60 -1.96 4.42 -3.67
N TYR A 61 -0.79 3.80 -3.62
CA TYR A 61 0.47 4.37 -4.09
C TYR A 61 0.87 3.68 -5.39
N GLY A 62 1.02 4.47 -6.45
CA GLY A 62 1.36 4.02 -7.79
C GLY A 62 2.84 3.69 -8.00
N PRO A 63 3.24 3.34 -9.24
CA PRO A 63 4.63 3.15 -9.62
C PRO A 63 5.40 4.44 -9.35
N GLY A 64 6.42 4.38 -8.49
CA GLY A 64 7.14 5.57 -8.00
C GLY A 64 6.71 6.08 -6.61
N GLY A 65 5.76 5.41 -5.95
CA GLY A 65 5.42 5.70 -4.55
C GLY A 65 4.57 6.96 -4.33
N GLN A 66 3.96 7.49 -5.39
CA GLN A 66 3.05 8.63 -5.31
C GLN A 66 1.61 8.16 -5.09
N PRO A 67 0.79 8.86 -4.28
CA PRO A 67 -0.65 8.60 -4.19
C PRO A 67 -1.31 8.70 -5.58
N VAL A 68 -2.23 7.78 -5.88
CA VAL A 68 -2.98 7.75 -7.15
C VAL A 68 -4.49 7.81 -6.96
N ASP A 69 -4.93 8.04 -5.72
CA ASP A 69 -6.32 8.24 -5.29
C ASP A 69 -6.67 9.71 -5.03
#